data_AF-A0A481YIQ4-F1
#
_entry.id   AF-A0A481YIQ4-F1
#
_cell.length_a   1.000
_cell.length_b   1.000
_cell.length_c   1.000
_cell.angle_alpha   90.00
_cell.angle_beta   90.00
_cell.angle_gamma   90.00
#
_symmetry.space_group_name_H-M   'P 1'
#
loop_
_entity.id
_entity.type
_entity.pdbx_description
1 polymer ?
#
loop_
_entity_poly.entity_id
_entity_poly.type
_entity_poly.pdbx_seq_one_letter_code
_entity_poly.pdbx_strand_id
1 'polypeptide(L)'
;VNFKDDFFGKQAFLTVTGQLHGEAYAMALSKIYTFGPTFRAENSNTTRHASEFWMIEPEMAFFKLEDNINLAENFLKYILRETLNNCSQDMEFFDNFIEKGLIKKIENVISSEFEIITYTQAIKKLESATRTFEIKPYWGMDLQTEHER
;
A
#
# COMPACT_ATOMS: atom_id res chain seq x y z
N VAL A 1 -30.72 -19.73 7.06
CA VAL A 1 -30.88 -18.58 6.14
C VAL A 1 -31.03 -19.15 4.72
N ASN A 2 -32.09 -18.79 3.98
CA ASN A 2 -32.26 -19.19 2.58
C ASN A 2 -31.79 -18.05 1.67
N PHE A 3 -30.69 -18.24 0.93
CA PHE A 3 -30.13 -17.20 0.05
C PHE A 3 -30.79 -17.13 -1.34
N LYS A 4 -31.69 -18.07 -1.68
CA LYS A 4 -32.38 -18.05 -2.99
C LYS A 4 -33.38 -16.89 -3.13
N ASP A 5 -33.93 -16.44 -2.01
CA ASP A 5 -34.89 -15.33 -1.95
C ASP A 5 -34.21 -13.97 -1.75
N ASP A 6 -32.88 -13.96 -1.63
CA ASP A 6 -32.09 -12.73 -1.55
C ASP A 6 -31.94 -12.08 -2.94
N PHE A 7 -31.59 -10.79 -3.01
CA PHE A 7 -31.62 -10.00 -4.26
C PHE A 7 -30.78 -10.62 -5.39
N PHE A 8 -29.60 -11.14 -5.06
CA PHE A 8 -28.70 -11.78 -6.04
C PHE A 8 -28.95 -13.28 -6.22
N GLY A 9 -29.95 -13.85 -5.53
CA GLY A 9 -30.25 -15.28 -5.53
C GLY A 9 -29.12 -16.16 -4.96
N LYS A 10 -28.12 -15.54 -4.32
CA LYS A 10 -26.97 -16.18 -3.68
C LYS A 10 -26.40 -15.25 -2.61
N GLN A 11 -25.58 -15.80 -1.73
CA GLN A 11 -24.83 -15.01 -0.77
C GLN A 11 -23.89 -14.02 -1.51
N ALA A 12 -23.92 -12.76 -1.09
CA ALA A 12 -23.08 -11.70 -1.61
C ALA A 12 -22.32 -11.02 -0.47
N PHE A 13 -21.15 -10.48 -0.78
CA PHE A 13 -20.25 -9.85 0.18
C PHE A 13 -19.73 -8.53 -0.38
N LEU A 14 -19.36 -7.63 0.52
CA LEU A 14 -18.56 -6.46 0.17
C LEU A 14 -17.12 -6.90 -0.11
N THR A 15 -16.51 -6.36 -1.17
CA THR A 15 -15.20 -6.83 -1.61
C THR A 15 -14.07 -6.26 -0.77
N VAL A 16 -13.04 -7.08 -0.55
CA VAL A 16 -11.76 -6.69 0.07
C VAL A 16 -10.75 -6.16 -0.95
N THR A 17 -10.95 -6.43 -2.25
CA THR A 17 -10.09 -6.02 -3.36
C THR A 17 -10.81 -6.15 -4.70
N GLY A 18 -10.49 -5.30 -5.68
CA GLY A 18 -10.93 -5.42 -7.07
C GLY A 18 -10.00 -6.27 -7.95
N GLN A 19 -8.85 -6.70 -7.43
CA GLN A 19 -7.71 -7.23 -8.19
C GLN A 19 -8.09 -8.34 -9.19
N LEU A 20 -8.83 -9.37 -8.76
CA LEU A 20 -9.21 -10.48 -9.65
C LEU A 20 -10.05 -10.03 -10.86
N HIS A 21 -10.89 -9.01 -10.69
CA HIS A 21 -11.63 -8.42 -11.81
C HIS A 21 -10.71 -7.58 -12.67
N GLY A 22 -9.76 -6.87 -12.06
CA GLY A 22 -8.72 -6.11 -12.74
C GLY A 22 -7.87 -6.97 -13.68
N GLU A 23 -7.44 -8.16 -13.25
CA GLU A 23 -6.68 -9.11 -14.08
C GLU A 23 -7.43 -9.48 -15.37
N ALA A 24 -8.73 -9.78 -15.27
CA ALA A 24 -9.57 -10.10 -16.42
C ALA A 24 -9.64 -8.94 -17.43
N TYR A 25 -9.74 -7.70 -16.95
CA TYR A 25 -9.72 -6.52 -17.82
C TYR A 25 -8.32 -6.24 -18.38
N ALA A 26 -7.25 -6.44 -17.61
CA ALA A 26 -5.88 -6.24 -18.06
C ALA A 26 -5.54 -7.17 -19.25
N MET A 27 -6.10 -8.38 -19.30
CA MET A 27 -5.94 -9.27 -20.47
C MET A 27 -6.48 -8.69 -21.78
N ALA A 28 -7.48 -7.80 -21.72
CA ALA A 28 -8.08 -7.18 -22.91
C ALA A 28 -7.56 -5.76 -23.16
N LEU A 29 -7.34 -4.98 -22.10
CA LEU A 29 -7.01 -3.55 -22.16
C LEU A 29 -5.52 -3.27 -21.92
N SER A 30 -4.73 -4.30 -21.58
CA SER A 30 -3.30 -4.26 -21.24
C SER A 30 -2.93 -3.46 -19.99
N LYS A 31 -3.56 -2.32 -19.71
CA LYS A 31 -3.28 -1.49 -18.53
C LYS A 31 -4.59 -0.95 -17.97
N ILE A 32 -4.88 -1.28 -16.73
CA ILE A 32 -6.06 -0.78 -16.02
C ILE A 32 -5.65 -0.30 -14.63
N TYR A 33 -6.56 0.42 -13.98
CA TYR A 33 -6.51 0.61 -12.54
C TYR A 33 -7.93 0.64 -12.00
N THR A 34 -8.13 0.14 -10.79
CA THR A 34 -9.33 0.40 -10.00
C THR A 34 -9.10 1.60 -9.10
N PHE A 35 -10.16 2.34 -8.79
CA PHE A 35 -10.17 3.29 -7.69
C PHE A 35 -11.57 3.24 -7.08
N GLY A 36 -11.70 2.55 -5.95
CA GLY A 36 -13.00 2.28 -5.34
C GLY A 36 -12.93 1.92 -3.86
N PRO A 37 -14.10 1.88 -3.19
CA PRO A 37 -14.20 1.47 -1.80
C PRO A 37 -14.00 -0.03 -1.65
N THR A 38 -13.33 -0.42 -0.56
CA THR A 38 -13.10 -1.81 -0.15
C THR A 38 -13.30 -1.93 1.35
N PHE A 39 -13.61 -3.15 1.80
CA PHE A 39 -14.16 -3.38 3.12
C PHE A 39 -13.43 -4.49 3.84
N ARG A 40 -13.11 -4.29 5.13
CA ARG A 40 -12.55 -5.32 6.01
C ARG A 40 -13.38 -5.44 7.27
N ALA A 41 -13.86 -6.65 7.55
CA ALA A 41 -14.73 -6.94 8.69
C ALA A 41 -13.96 -7.47 9.92
N GLU A 42 -12.64 -7.24 9.97
CA GLU A 42 -11.83 -7.61 11.13
C GLU A 42 -12.21 -6.77 12.35
N ASN A 43 -12.30 -7.41 13.53
CA ASN A 43 -12.57 -6.72 14.79
C ASN A 43 -11.29 -6.07 15.32
N SER A 44 -10.76 -5.09 14.57
CA SER A 44 -9.51 -4.38 14.85
C SER A 44 -9.80 -2.91 15.16
N ASN A 45 -9.69 -2.54 16.43
CA ASN A 45 -9.84 -1.16 16.88
C ASN A 45 -8.47 -0.53 17.17
N THR A 46 -7.82 -0.02 16.13
CA THR A 46 -6.51 0.63 16.21
C THR A 46 -6.51 1.94 15.42
N THR A 47 -5.51 2.79 15.61
CA THR A 47 -5.41 4.08 14.93
C THR A 47 -5.11 3.99 13.43
N ARG A 48 -4.87 2.78 12.89
CA ARG A 48 -4.45 2.56 11.51
C ARG A 48 -5.40 1.70 10.68
N HIS A 49 -6.46 1.16 11.29
CA HIS A 49 -7.40 0.26 10.62
C HIS A 49 -8.76 0.96 10.44
N ALA A 50 -9.36 0.74 9.27
CA ALA A 50 -10.71 1.19 8.94
C ALA A 50 -11.47 0.02 8.31
N SER A 51 -12.78 -0.11 8.62
CA SER A 51 -13.62 -1.15 8.04
C SER A 51 -14.06 -0.85 6.61
N GLU A 52 -14.00 0.41 6.21
CA GLU A 52 -14.22 0.90 4.84
C GLU A 52 -13.10 1.88 4.50
N PHE A 53 -12.43 1.66 3.37
CA PHE A 53 -11.38 2.53 2.87
C PHE A 53 -11.24 2.38 1.36
N TRP A 54 -10.57 3.34 0.73
CA TRP A 54 -10.40 3.36 -0.72
C TRP A 54 -9.07 2.72 -1.11
N MET A 55 -9.11 1.86 -2.12
CA MET A 55 -7.91 1.31 -2.76
C MET A 55 -7.79 1.78 -4.19
N ILE A 56 -6.54 2.01 -4.59
CA ILE A 56 -6.14 2.24 -5.98
C ILE A 56 -5.30 1.03 -6.38
N GLU A 57 -5.78 0.23 -7.33
CA GLU A 57 -5.17 -1.06 -7.68
C GLU A 57 -4.85 -1.07 -9.19
N PRO A 58 -3.63 -0.67 -9.59
CA PRO A 58 -3.18 -0.80 -10.97
C PRO A 58 -2.90 -2.27 -11.34
N GLU A 59 -3.25 -2.67 -12.56
CA GLU A 59 -2.94 -3.99 -13.11
C GLU A 59 -2.48 -3.85 -14.57
N MET A 60 -1.32 -4.44 -14.89
CA MET A 60 -0.67 -4.29 -16.18
C MET A 60 -0.29 -5.65 -16.76
N ALA A 61 -0.84 -5.97 -17.93
CA ALA A 61 -0.40 -7.12 -18.70
C ALA A 61 1.08 -7.00 -19.05
N PHE A 62 1.75 -8.15 -19.12
CA PHE A 62 3.17 -8.30 -19.49
C PHE A 62 4.19 -7.76 -18.47
N PHE A 63 3.75 -7.13 -17.38
CA PHE A 63 4.65 -6.70 -16.31
C PHE A 63 5.19 -7.92 -15.55
N LYS A 64 6.47 -7.86 -15.18
CA LYS A 64 7.08 -8.71 -14.18
C LYS A 64 7.20 -7.96 -12.86
N LEU A 65 7.70 -8.63 -11.83
CA LEU A 65 7.88 -8.04 -10.51
C LEU A 65 8.73 -6.76 -10.54
N GLU A 66 9.82 -6.74 -11.31
CA GLU A 66 10.67 -5.55 -11.46
C GLU A 66 9.92 -4.36 -12.07
N ASP A 67 9.11 -4.60 -13.11
CA ASP A 67 8.26 -3.56 -13.70
C ASP A 67 7.25 -3.02 -12.69
N ASN A 68 6.68 -3.90 -11.84
CA ASN A 68 5.72 -3.50 -10.82
C ASN A 68 6.37 -2.69 -9.69
N ILE A 69 7.59 -3.05 -9.27
CA ILE A 69 8.38 -2.26 -8.31
C ILE A 69 8.66 -0.87 -8.87
N ASN A 70 9.13 -0.80 -10.12
CA ASN A 70 9.41 0.47 -10.80
C ASN A 70 8.13 1.32 -10.96
N LEU A 71 7.00 0.69 -11.27
CA LEU A 71 5.72 1.39 -11.35
C LEU A 71 5.32 1.98 -9.99
N ALA A 72 5.39 1.19 -8.92
CA ALA A 72 5.03 1.63 -7.58
C ALA A 72 5.88 2.82 -7.11
N GLU A 73 7.20 2.74 -7.30
CA GLU A 73 8.12 3.84 -6.95
C GLU A 73 7.81 5.11 -7.77
N ASN A 74 7.67 4.98 -9.09
CA ASN A 74 7.37 6.12 -9.96
C ASN A 74 6.00 6.75 -9.63
N PHE A 75 4.99 5.93 -9.36
CA PHE A 75 3.65 6.38 -9.00
C PHE A 75 3.65 7.17 -7.69
N LEU A 76 4.31 6.65 -6.64
CA LEU A 76 4.43 7.35 -5.36
C LEU A 76 5.18 8.67 -5.50
N LYS A 77 6.34 8.66 -6.16
CA LYS A 77 7.13 9.88 -6.38
C LYS A 77 6.36 10.92 -7.19
N TYR A 78 5.60 10.50 -8.19
CA TYR A 78 4.77 11.38 -8.99
C TYR A 78 3.69 12.05 -8.13
N ILE A 79 2.90 11.28 -7.37
CA ILE A 79 1.86 11.83 -6.49
C ILE A 79 2.45 12.81 -5.48
N LEU A 80 3.55 12.42 -4.81
CA LEU A 80 4.18 13.29 -3.81
C LEU A 80 4.64 14.62 -4.43
N ARG A 81 5.21 14.59 -5.63
CA ARG A 81 5.62 15.80 -6.36
C ARG A 81 4.41 16.66 -6.74
N GLU A 82 3.36 16.06 -7.27
CA GLU A 82 2.13 16.79 -7.61
C GLU A 82 1.47 17.41 -6.38
N THR A 83 1.47 16.73 -5.24
CA THR A 83 0.97 17.28 -3.97
C THR A 83 1.78 18.49 -3.51
N LEU A 84 3.13 18.42 -3.54
CA LEU A 84 3.96 19.57 -3.17
C LEU A 84 3.77 20.77 -4.12
N ASN A 85 3.63 20.50 -5.42
CA ASN A 85 3.48 21.55 -6.43
C ASN A 85 2.12 22.24 -6.38
N ASN A 86 1.05 21.49 -6.11
CA ASN A 86 -0.33 21.98 -6.25
C ASN A 86 -1.01 22.31 -4.91
N CYS A 87 -0.48 21.83 -3.77
CA CYS A 87 -1.09 21.99 -2.45
C CYS A 87 -0.17 22.70 -1.44
N SER A 88 0.64 23.68 -1.87
CA SER A 88 1.69 24.27 -1.03
C SER A 88 1.18 24.87 0.29
N GLN A 89 0.02 25.55 0.27
CA GLN A 89 -0.57 26.16 1.47
C GLN A 89 -0.94 25.11 2.53
N ASP A 90 -1.60 24.03 2.09
CA ASP A 90 -1.95 22.92 2.99
C ASP A 90 -0.68 22.25 3.50
N MET A 91 0.31 22.00 2.62
CA MET A 91 1.57 21.38 3.01
C MET A 91 2.36 22.22 4.02
N GLU A 92 2.39 23.55 3.88
CA GLU A 92 2.96 24.46 4.87
C GLU A 92 2.23 24.38 6.21
N PHE A 93 0.90 24.27 6.19
CA PHE A 93 0.14 24.04 7.41
C PHE A 93 0.52 22.71 8.08
N PHE A 94 0.57 21.61 7.31
CA PHE A 94 0.96 20.31 7.85
C PHE A 94 2.39 20.31 8.41
N ASP A 95 3.33 20.96 7.73
CA ASP A 95 4.72 21.07 8.20
C ASP A 95 4.82 21.87 9.51
N ASN A 96 4.06 22.96 9.62
CA ASN A 96 4.12 23.80 10.83
C ASN A 96 3.40 23.21 12.03
N PHE A 97 2.27 22.51 11.80
CA PHE A 97 1.32 22.19 12.87
C PHE A 97 1.10 20.70 13.11
N ILE A 98 1.41 19.81 12.15
CA ILE A 98 1.15 18.37 12.26
C ILE A 98 2.45 17.56 12.38
N GLU A 99 3.38 17.72 11.44
CA GLU A 99 4.68 17.04 11.44
C GLU A 99 5.78 18.00 10.95
N LYS A 100 6.59 18.50 11.88
CA LYS A 100 7.69 19.41 11.56
C LYS A 100 8.74 18.75 10.65
N GLY A 101 9.01 19.36 9.50
CA GLY A 101 9.93 18.83 8.50
C GLY A 101 9.31 17.80 7.56
N LEU A 102 7.98 17.67 7.54
CA LEU A 102 7.24 16.83 6.59
C LEU A 102 7.57 17.16 5.14
N ILE A 103 7.63 18.45 4.77
CA ILE A 103 7.98 18.85 3.40
C ILE A 103 9.36 18.30 3.05
N LYS A 104 10.33 18.49 3.95
CA LYS A 104 11.70 18.02 3.72
C LYS A 104 11.79 16.50 3.62
N LYS A 105 11.02 15.79 4.44
CA LYS A 105 10.91 14.33 4.39
C LYS A 105 10.34 13.86 3.05
N ILE A 106 9.29 14.50 2.55
CA ILE A 106 8.70 14.19 1.23
C ILE A 106 9.69 14.48 0.11
N GLU A 107 10.38 15.63 0.14
CA GLU A 107 11.43 15.95 -0.83
C GLU A 107 12.51 14.87 -0.86
N ASN A 108 12.97 14.41 0.30
CA ASN A 108 13.97 13.35 0.41
C ASN A 108 13.46 12.04 -0.21
N VAL A 109 12.21 11.66 0.02
CA VAL A 109 11.59 10.48 -0.62
C VAL A 109 11.55 10.63 -2.14
N ILE A 110 11.18 11.80 -2.65
CA ILE A 110 11.13 12.07 -4.10
C ILE A 110 12.53 11.96 -4.72
N SER A 111 13.56 12.45 -4.04
CA SER A 111 14.93 12.49 -4.57
C SER A 111 15.73 11.20 -4.40
N SER A 112 15.31 10.31 -3.49
CA SER A 112 16.05 9.07 -3.17
C SER A 112 15.55 7.90 -4.01
N GLU A 113 16.43 6.99 -4.41
CA GLU A 113 16.02 5.69 -4.99
C GLU A 113 15.58 4.73 -3.88
N PHE A 114 14.55 3.93 -4.14
CA PHE A 114 14.07 2.96 -3.15
C PHE A 114 15.00 1.75 -3.12
N GLU A 115 15.45 1.34 -1.93
CA GLU A 115 16.30 0.16 -1.79
C GLU A 115 15.47 -1.11 -2.09
N ILE A 116 15.85 -1.85 -3.13
CA ILE A 116 15.24 -3.13 -3.47
C ILE A 116 16.02 -4.25 -2.78
N ILE A 117 15.43 -4.81 -1.73
CA ILE A 117 15.98 -5.96 -1.01
C ILE A 117 15.05 -7.16 -1.04
N THR A 118 15.62 -8.34 -1.12
CA THR A 118 14.86 -9.59 -0.93
C THR A 118 14.47 -9.77 0.53
N TYR A 119 13.39 -10.49 0.77
CA TYR A 119 12.98 -10.94 2.10
C TYR A 119 14.14 -11.58 2.90
N THR A 120 14.90 -12.46 2.26
CA THR A 120 16.05 -13.12 2.88
C THR A 120 17.15 -12.13 3.30
N GLN A 121 17.39 -11.08 2.52
CA GLN A 121 18.34 -10.02 2.89
C GLN A 121 17.78 -9.18 4.04
N ALA A 122 16.49 -8.86 4.03
CA ALA A 122 15.82 -8.12 5.11
C ALA A 122 15.96 -8.87 6.45
N ILE A 123 15.63 -10.16 6.49
CA ILE A 123 15.80 -11.00 7.69
C ILE A 123 17.25 -11.00 8.18
N LYS A 124 18.23 -11.19 7.29
CA LYS A 124 19.65 -11.16 7.67
C LYS A 124 20.07 -9.82 8.27
N LYS A 125 19.60 -8.70 7.69
CA LYS A 125 19.85 -7.36 8.23
C LYS A 125 19.26 -7.23 9.63
N LEU A 126 18.02 -7.68 9.83
CA LEU A 126 17.32 -7.62 11.12
C LEU A 126 17.99 -8.51 12.18
N GLU A 127 18.38 -9.74 11.84
CA GLU A 127 19.10 -10.64 12.74
C GLU A 127 20.47 -10.10 13.16
N SER A 128 21.11 -9.31 12.27
CA SER A 128 22.39 -8.65 12.55
C SER A 128 22.27 -7.30 13.27
N ALA A 129 21.05 -6.79 13.44
CA ALA A 129 20.83 -5.49 14.05
C ALA A 129 21.16 -5.51 15.55
N THR A 130 21.73 -4.42 16.05
CA THR A 130 22.02 -4.25 17.49
C THR A 130 20.78 -3.92 18.31
N ARG A 131 19.64 -3.70 17.65
CA ARG A 131 18.35 -3.37 18.25
C ARG A 131 17.66 -4.62 18.78
N THR A 132 17.08 -4.52 19.96
CA THR A 132 16.18 -5.55 20.49
C THR A 132 14.79 -5.36 19.91
N PHE A 133 14.22 -6.43 19.35
CA PHE A 133 12.84 -6.49 18.86
C PHE A 133 11.95 -7.17 19.89
N GLU A 134 10.68 -6.76 19.97
CA GLU A 134 9.71 -7.45 20.84
C GLU A 134 9.47 -8.87 20.34
N ILE A 135 9.33 -9.03 19.02
CA ILE A 135 9.26 -10.33 18.36
C ILE A 135 10.57 -10.56 17.61
N LYS A 136 11.30 -11.61 17.95
CA LYS A 136 12.57 -11.89 17.30
C LYS A 136 12.36 -12.24 15.82
N PRO A 137 13.01 -11.55 14.86
CA PRO A 137 12.92 -11.88 13.44
C PRO A 137 13.52 -13.26 13.16
N TYR A 138 12.84 -14.06 12.34
CA TYR A 138 13.35 -15.33 11.82
C TYR A 138 12.84 -15.60 10.40
N TRP A 139 13.62 -16.35 9.61
CA TRP A 139 13.23 -16.67 8.24
C TRP A 139 11.97 -17.55 8.21
N GLY A 140 10.95 -17.13 7.46
CA GLY A 140 9.64 -17.76 7.34
C GLY A 140 8.51 -17.04 8.09
N MET A 141 8.83 -16.05 8.94
CA MET A 141 7.81 -15.20 9.56
C MET A 141 7.44 -14.00 8.69
N ASP A 142 6.22 -13.50 8.87
CA ASP A 142 5.85 -12.20 8.32
C ASP A 142 6.49 -11.07 9.13
N LEU A 143 6.94 -10.02 8.44
CA LEU A 143 7.53 -8.87 9.10
C LEU A 143 6.46 -8.10 9.85
N GLN A 144 6.82 -7.58 11.03
CA GLN A 144 5.94 -6.77 11.86
C GLN A 144 6.29 -5.30 11.62
N THR A 145 5.40 -4.39 11.97
CA THR A 145 5.64 -2.94 11.82
C THR A 145 6.92 -2.47 12.52
N GLU A 146 7.35 -3.12 13.60
CA GLU A 146 8.63 -2.79 14.26
C GLU A 146 9.87 -3.21 13.44
N HIS A 147 9.74 -4.24 12.59
CA HIS A 147 10.82 -4.71 11.71
C HIS A 147 10.97 -3.83 10.47
N GLU A 148 9.86 -3.27 9.99
CA GLU A 148 9.82 -2.39 8.82
C GLU A 148 10.29 -0.95 9.13
N ARG A 149 10.33 -0.56 10.43
CA ARG A 149 10.66 0.80 10.91
C ARG A 149 12.07 0.94 11.50
#